data_AF-A0A090F902-F1
#
_entry.id   AF-A0A090F902-F1
#
_cell.length_a   1.000
_cell.length_b   1.000
_cell.length_c   1.000
_cell.angle_alpha   90.00
_cell.angle_beta   90.00
_cell.angle_gamma   90.00
#
_symmetry.space_group_name_H-M   'P 1'
#
loop_
_entity.id
_entity.type
_entity.pdbx_description
1 polymer ?
#
loop_
_entity_poly.entity_id
_entity_poly.type
_entity_poly.pdbx_seq_one_letter_code
_entity_poly.pdbx_strand_id
1 'polypeptide(L)'
;MFQDQVDVITDAQARLERLDAQLAELVPSWSMAPVVAAYQALRGVSFIVSVTFVSEVGDVRRFDNPRQLMAFLGLVPSERSTGETVKRGGLTLAGNRRARRVLIEGAWAYRYPARVTEPIRVRLEGLPKAVREIAWKAQTRLCAR
;
A
#
# COMPACT_ATOMS: atom_id res chain seq x y z
N MET A 1 24.72 -25.80 -13.00
CA MET A 1 25.07 -24.60 -12.20
C MET A 1 24.33 -23.36 -12.69
N PHE A 2 24.64 -22.77 -13.85
CA PHE A 2 23.89 -21.60 -14.34
C PHE A 2 22.47 -21.92 -14.80
N GLN A 3 22.28 -23.04 -15.51
CA GLN A 3 20.94 -23.45 -15.96
C GLN A 3 20.01 -23.69 -14.76
N ASP A 4 20.47 -24.42 -13.74
CA ASP A 4 19.71 -24.64 -12.51
C ASP A 4 19.27 -23.33 -11.82
N GLN A 5 20.12 -22.29 -11.82
CA GLN A 5 19.77 -20.98 -11.26
C GLN A 5 18.71 -20.24 -12.09
N VAL A 6 18.81 -20.33 -13.42
CA VAL A 6 17.81 -19.76 -14.34
C VAL A 6 16.47 -20.47 -14.17
N ASP A 7 16.48 -21.80 -14.04
CA ASP A 7 15.28 -22.61 -13.86
C ASP A 7 14.58 -22.25 -12.53
N VAL A 8 15.34 -22.07 -11.45
CA VAL A 8 14.79 -21.63 -10.14
C VAL A 8 14.09 -20.28 -10.23
N ILE A 9 14.67 -19.30 -10.94
CA ILE A 9 14.06 -17.99 -11.12
C ILE A 9 12.79 -18.11 -11.97
N THR A 10 12.84 -18.89 -13.04
CA THR A 10 11.73 -19.11 -13.96
C THR A 10 10.53 -19.74 -13.24
N ASP A 11 10.79 -20.77 -12.43
CA ASP A 11 9.75 -21.43 -11.62
C ASP A 11 9.13 -20.48 -10.58
N ALA A 12 9.96 -19.63 -9.96
CA ALA A 12 9.50 -18.62 -9.01
C ALA A 12 8.62 -17.56 -9.69
N GLN A 13 8.98 -17.12 -10.90
CA GLN A 13 8.17 -16.19 -11.71
C GLN A 13 6.83 -16.82 -12.09
N ALA A 14 6.85 -18.05 -12.61
CA ALA A 14 5.62 -18.77 -12.95
C ALA A 14 4.71 -18.97 -11.73
N ARG A 15 5.28 -19.18 -10.53
CA ARG A 15 4.52 -19.26 -9.29
C ARG A 15 3.88 -17.92 -8.90
N LEU A 16 4.59 -16.80 -9.06
CA LEU A 16 4.04 -15.47 -8.80
C LEU A 16 2.86 -15.18 -9.74
N GLU A 17 3.01 -15.44 -11.03
CA GLU A 17 1.94 -15.23 -12.02
C GLU A 17 0.68 -16.05 -11.69
N ARG A 18 0.85 -17.32 -11.28
CA ARG A 18 -0.29 -18.14 -10.84
C ARG A 18 -0.99 -17.56 -9.61
N LEU A 19 -0.24 -17.06 -8.63
CA LEU A 19 -0.82 -16.45 -7.43
C LEU A 19 -1.52 -15.13 -7.74
N ASP A 20 -0.96 -14.31 -8.62
CA ASP A 20 -1.58 -13.06 -9.07
C ASP A 20 -2.90 -13.34 -9.81
N ALA A 21 -2.93 -14.38 -10.66
CA ALA A 21 -4.16 -14.82 -11.33
C ALA A 21 -5.23 -15.29 -10.34
N GLN A 22 -4.85 -16.10 -9.34
CA GLN A 22 -5.77 -16.54 -8.28
C GLN A 22 -6.32 -15.37 -7.48
N LEU A 23 -5.50 -14.36 -7.16
CA LEU A 23 -5.97 -13.17 -6.48
C LEU A 23 -6.96 -12.37 -7.35
N ALA A 24 -6.70 -12.24 -8.64
CA ALA A 24 -7.60 -11.57 -9.58
C ALA A 24 -8.97 -12.27 -9.66
N GLU A 25 -9.02 -13.59 -9.52
CA GLU A 25 -10.26 -14.37 -9.49
C GLU A 25 -11.00 -14.26 -8.14
N LEU A 26 -10.28 -14.30 -7.03
CA LEU A 26 -10.88 -14.34 -5.68
C LEU A 26 -11.35 -12.96 -5.20
N VAL A 27 -10.59 -11.91 -5.45
CA VAL A 27 -10.85 -10.57 -4.90
C VAL A 27 -12.24 -10.03 -5.27
N PRO A 28 -12.77 -10.18 -6.50
CA PRO A 28 -14.12 -9.73 -6.82
C PRO A 28 -15.23 -10.35 -5.94
N SER A 29 -15.04 -11.58 -5.45
CA SER A 29 -16.00 -12.27 -4.57
C SER A 29 -15.88 -11.86 -3.10
N TRP A 30 -14.80 -11.19 -2.73
CA TRP A 30 -14.55 -10.77 -1.35
C TRP A 30 -15.39 -9.54 -0.99
N SER A 31 -15.98 -9.54 0.22
CA SER A 31 -16.78 -8.41 0.73
C SER A 31 -16.04 -7.07 0.78
N MET A 32 -14.71 -7.08 0.80
CA MET A 32 -13.88 -5.87 0.76
C MET A 32 -13.44 -5.46 -0.66
N ALA A 33 -13.91 -6.11 -1.72
CA ALA A 33 -13.57 -5.75 -3.11
C ALA A 33 -13.77 -4.25 -3.43
N PRO A 34 -14.86 -3.59 -2.98
CA PRO A 34 -15.03 -2.15 -3.21
C PRO A 34 -13.96 -1.30 -2.52
N VAL A 35 -13.49 -1.72 -1.34
CA VAL A 35 -12.42 -1.05 -0.59
C VAL A 35 -11.08 -1.23 -1.31
N VAL A 36 -10.81 -2.45 -1.79
CA VAL A 36 -9.62 -2.74 -2.60
C VAL A 36 -9.58 -1.89 -3.87
N ALA A 37 -10.71 -1.75 -4.57
CA ALA A 37 -10.84 -0.89 -5.74
C ALA A 37 -10.65 0.59 -5.39
N ALA A 38 -11.28 1.06 -4.31
CA ALA A 38 -11.17 2.45 -3.89
C ALA A 38 -9.72 2.86 -3.54
N TYR A 39 -8.97 2.00 -2.85
CA TYR A 39 -7.57 2.29 -2.53
C TYR A 39 -6.66 2.33 -3.75
N GLN A 40 -6.98 1.58 -4.82
CA GLN A 40 -6.22 1.63 -6.07
C GLN A 40 -6.31 2.97 -6.81
N ALA A 41 -7.24 3.86 -6.41
CA ALA A 41 -7.29 5.23 -6.89
C ALA A 41 -6.01 6.02 -6.53
N LEU A 42 -5.35 5.66 -5.42
CA LEU A 42 -4.09 6.27 -5.02
C LEU A 42 -2.98 5.82 -5.97
N ARG A 43 -2.25 6.77 -6.56
CA ARG A 43 -1.22 6.51 -7.58
C ARG A 43 -0.24 5.38 -7.22
N GLY A 44 0.24 5.37 -5.98
CA GLY A 44 1.20 4.39 -5.47
C GLY A 44 0.61 3.05 -5.04
N VAL A 45 -0.71 2.90 -5.07
CA VAL A 45 -1.40 1.71 -4.57
C VAL A 45 -1.90 0.90 -5.78
N SER A 46 -1.15 -0.13 -6.15
CA SER A 46 -1.55 -1.11 -7.16
C SER A 46 -2.45 -2.20 -6.55
N PHE A 47 -2.97 -3.11 -7.37
CA PHE A 47 -3.83 -4.21 -6.94
C PHE A 47 -3.23 -5.00 -5.77
N ILE A 48 -2.01 -5.53 -5.91
CA ILE A 48 -1.34 -6.31 -4.86
C ILE A 48 -1.08 -5.49 -3.58
N VAL A 49 -0.70 -4.21 -3.72
CA VAL A 49 -0.52 -3.30 -2.58
C VAL A 49 -1.85 -3.13 -1.84
N SER A 50 -2.93 -2.90 -2.59
CA SER A 50 -4.27 -2.71 -2.04
C SER A 50 -4.77 -3.97 -1.34
N VAL A 51 -4.71 -5.12 -2.00
CA VAL A 51 -5.14 -6.42 -1.45
C VAL A 51 -4.35 -6.74 -0.18
N THR A 52 -3.03 -6.58 -0.20
CA THR A 52 -2.18 -6.81 0.98
C THR A 52 -2.52 -5.85 2.11
N PHE A 53 -2.76 -4.56 1.81
CA PHE A 53 -3.11 -3.59 2.84
C PHE A 53 -4.47 -3.92 3.48
N VAL A 54 -5.48 -4.20 2.66
CA VAL A 54 -6.83 -4.52 3.15
C VAL A 54 -6.85 -5.85 3.91
N SER A 55 -6.08 -6.85 3.49
CA SER A 55 -6.04 -8.15 4.18
C SER A 55 -5.35 -8.07 5.55
N GLU A 56 -4.30 -7.25 5.66
CA GLU A 56 -3.52 -7.09 6.88
C GLU A 56 -4.14 -6.10 7.87
N VAL A 57 -4.86 -5.09 7.37
CA VAL A 57 -5.45 -4.03 8.19
C VAL A 57 -6.93 -4.28 8.49
N GLY A 58 -7.68 -4.83 7.52
CA GLY A 58 -9.13 -4.93 7.56
C GLY A 58 -9.80 -3.57 7.50
N ASP A 59 -10.84 -3.39 8.29
CA ASP A 59 -11.54 -2.11 8.41
C ASP A 59 -10.69 -1.08 9.16
N VAL A 60 -10.28 -0.02 8.45
CA VAL A 60 -9.49 1.09 9.03
C VAL A 60 -10.25 1.88 10.09
N ARG A 61 -11.59 1.75 10.16
CA ARG A 61 -12.41 2.41 11.18
C ARG A 61 -12.26 1.80 12.56
N ARG A 62 -11.57 0.66 12.68
CA ARG A 62 -11.22 0.06 13.99
C ARG A 62 -10.19 0.86 14.79
N PHE A 63 -9.58 1.86 14.17
CA PHE A 63 -8.64 2.77 14.82
C PHE A 63 -9.35 4.09 15.12
N ASP A 64 -9.28 4.56 16.37
CA ASP A 64 -9.93 5.80 16.81
C ASP A 64 -9.31 7.03 16.14
N ASN A 65 -8.04 6.93 15.78
CA ASN A 65 -7.31 8.01 15.13
C ASN A 65 -6.22 7.49 14.18
N PRO A 66 -5.79 8.30 13.19
CA PRO A 66 -4.76 7.90 12.24
C PRO A 66 -3.41 7.55 12.87
N ARG A 67 -3.08 8.10 14.06
CA ARG A 67 -1.80 7.78 14.74
C ARG A 67 -1.78 6.34 15.24
N GLN A 68 -2.91 5.80 15.69
CA GLN A 68 -3.02 4.38 16.05
C GLN A 68 -2.79 3.47 14.84
N LEU A 69 -3.36 3.81 13.66
CA LEU A 69 -3.07 3.08 12.42
C LEU A 69 -1.57 3.14 12.08
N MET A 70 -0.96 4.33 12.15
CA MET A 70 0.49 4.48 11.91
C MET A 70 1.32 3.65 12.90
N ALA A 71 0.91 3.58 14.17
CA ALA A 71 1.56 2.75 15.18
C ALA A 71 1.41 1.26 14.87
N PHE A 72 0.20 0.79 14.50
CA PHE A 72 -0.05 -0.59 14.07
C PHE A 72 0.82 -1.00 12.87
N LEU A 73 1.05 -0.07 11.93
CA LEU A 73 1.92 -0.30 10.78
C LEU A 73 3.41 -0.23 11.15
N GLY A 74 3.78 0.28 12.33
CA GLY A 74 5.17 0.54 12.70
C GLY A 74 5.79 1.69 11.89
N LEU A 75 4.97 2.65 11.48
CA LEU A 75 5.33 3.87 10.74
C LEU A 75 5.51 5.10 11.65
N VAL A 76 5.49 4.89 12.96
CA VAL A 76 5.78 5.94 13.95
C VAL A 76 7.27 5.94 14.32
N PRO A 77 7.86 7.10 14.62
CA PRO A 77 9.21 7.16 15.17
C PRO A 77 9.29 6.42 16.50
N SER A 78 10.40 5.73 16.74
CA SER A 78 10.78 5.26 18.07
C SER A 78 11.09 6.43 18.97
N GLU A 79 10.84 6.29 20.27
CA GLU A 79 11.10 7.34 21.26
C GLU A 79 11.78 6.77 22.50
N ARG A 80 12.88 7.40 22.92
CA ARG A 80 13.61 7.13 24.17
C ARG A 80 13.78 8.44 24.91
N SER A 81 12.72 8.87 25.56
CA SER A 81 12.69 10.13 26.31
C SER A 81 12.88 9.87 27.81
N THR A 82 13.62 10.74 28.49
CA THR A 82 13.88 10.67 29.94
C THR A 82 13.81 12.08 30.53
N GLY A 83 12.97 12.28 31.54
CA GLY A 83 12.73 13.62 32.12
C GLY A 83 12.25 14.61 31.05
N GLU A 84 12.91 15.77 30.94
CA GLU A 84 12.62 16.80 29.93
C GLU A 84 13.27 16.51 28.57
N THR A 85 14.13 15.49 28.46
CA THR A 85 14.82 15.18 27.21
C THR A 85 13.99 14.27 26.33
N VAL A 86 13.55 14.79 25.18
CA VAL A 86 12.88 14.00 24.15
C VAL A 86 13.89 13.54 23.10
N LYS A 87 14.06 12.21 22.93
CA LYS A 87 14.87 11.64 21.84
C LYS A 87 14.01 10.75 20.96
N ARG A 88 13.80 11.18 19.71
CA ARG A 88 13.11 10.41 18.68
C ARG A 88 14.12 9.77 17.72
N GLY A 89 13.96 8.49 17.44
CA GLY A 89 14.81 7.70 16.56
C GLY A 89 14.13 7.32 15.25
N GLY A 90 14.65 6.28 14.57
CA GLY A 90 14.06 5.72 13.36
C GLY A 90 12.67 5.10 13.60
N LEU A 91 12.04 4.57 12.55
CA LEU A 91 10.75 3.88 12.67
C LEU A 91 10.81 2.79 13.75
N THR A 92 9.74 2.60 14.51
CA THR A 92 9.69 1.54 15.53
C THR A 92 9.89 0.16 14.93
N LEU A 93 9.43 -0.06 13.70
CA LEU A 93 9.38 -1.36 12.99
C LEU A 93 8.56 -2.45 13.71
N ALA A 94 8.19 -2.23 14.97
CA ALA A 94 7.18 -2.94 15.74
C ALA A 94 5.80 -2.60 15.19
N GLY A 95 5.29 -3.49 14.35
CA GLY A 95 4.02 -3.33 13.64
C GLY A 95 3.97 -4.22 12.41
N ASN A 96 2.86 -4.18 11.67
CA ASN A 96 2.63 -5.07 10.54
C ASN A 96 3.65 -4.87 9.41
N ARG A 97 4.63 -5.79 9.31
CA ARG A 97 5.74 -5.71 8.35
C ARG A 97 5.27 -5.76 6.90
N ARG A 98 4.24 -6.56 6.60
CA ARG A 98 3.73 -6.74 5.23
C ARG A 98 3.04 -5.47 4.75
N ALA A 99 2.09 -4.95 5.54
CA ALA A 99 1.40 -3.70 5.25
C ALA A 99 2.38 -2.51 5.17
N ARG A 100 3.35 -2.44 6.10
CA ARG A 100 4.39 -1.41 6.05
C ARG A 100 5.20 -1.45 4.77
N ARG A 101 5.67 -2.65 4.37
CA ARG A 101 6.47 -2.82 3.16
C ARG A 101 5.72 -2.31 1.93
N VAL A 102 4.49 -2.77 1.70
CA VAL A 102 3.74 -2.40 0.48
C VAL A 102 3.41 -0.91 0.44
N LEU A 103 3.17 -0.26 1.60
CA LEU A 103 2.97 1.18 1.68
C LEU A 103 4.26 1.97 1.39
N ILE A 104 5.41 1.51 1.89
CA ILE A 104 6.70 2.14 1.58
C ILE A 104 7.01 2.03 0.09
N GLU A 105 6.81 0.85 -0.51
CA GLU A 105 6.97 0.66 -1.97
C GLU A 105 6.05 1.61 -2.75
N GLY A 106 4.77 1.69 -2.37
CA GLY A 106 3.82 2.60 -3.01
C GLY A 106 4.17 4.08 -2.83
N ALA A 107 4.77 4.45 -1.70
CA ALA A 107 5.13 5.84 -1.41
C ALA A 107 6.18 6.38 -2.39
N TRP A 108 7.04 5.54 -2.96
CA TRP A 108 8.02 5.94 -3.98
C TRP A 108 7.37 6.56 -5.22
N ALA A 109 6.12 6.21 -5.54
CA ALA A 109 5.41 6.78 -6.68
C ALA A 109 5.16 8.30 -6.55
N TYR A 110 5.16 8.84 -5.32
CA TYR A 110 4.93 10.26 -5.07
C TYR A 110 6.19 11.12 -5.20
N ARG A 111 7.37 10.53 -5.44
CA ARG A 111 8.60 11.30 -5.78
C ARG A 111 8.50 12.03 -7.11
N TYR A 112 7.56 11.61 -7.96
CA TYR A 112 7.35 12.16 -9.29
C TYR A 112 6.21 13.17 -9.28
N PRO A 113 6.17 14.12 -10.23
CA PRO A 113 5.10 15.12 -10.33
C PRO A 113 3.70 14.49 -10.35
N ALA A 114 2.72 15.23 -9.82
CA ALA A 114 1.31 14.82 -9.84
C ALA A 114 0.81 14.73 -11.28
N ARG A 115 0.31 13.56 -11.67
CA ARG A 115 -0.25 13.28 -13.01
C ARG A 115 -1.13 12.04 -12.97
N VAL A 116 -2.13 12.01 -13.84
CA VAL A 116 -2.94 10.83 -14.11
C VAL A 116 -2.45 10.20 -15.40
N THR A 117 -1.67 9.12 -15.29
CA THR A 117 -1.25 8.32 -16.45
C THR A 117 -2.33 7.33 -16.84
N GLU A 118 -2.23 6.75 -18.03
CA GLU A 118 -3.20 5.79 -18.54
C GLU A 118 -3.51 4.62 -17.57
N PRO A 119 -2.53 3.94 -16.95
CA PRO A 119 -2.83 2.88 -15.98
C PRO A 119 -3.55 3.36 -14.71
N ILE A 120 -3.43 4.65 -14.37
CA ILE A 120 -4.17 5.25 -13.25
C ILE A 120 -5.58 5.59 -13.73
N ARG A 121 -5.74 6.15 -14.94
CA ARG A 121 -7.04 6.47 -15.54
C ARG A 121 -7.95 5.24 -15.55
N VAL A 122 -7.47 4.11 -16.07
CA VAL A 122 -8.20 2.83 -16.09
C VAL A 122 -8.62 2.39 -14.69
N ARG A 123 -7.75 2.53 -13.68
CA ARG A 123 -8.09 2.21 -12.28
C ARG A 123 -9.14 3.14 -11.67
N LEU A 124 -9.27 4.36 -12.17
CA LEU A 124 -10.26 5.34 -11.70
C LEU A 124 -11.62 5.17 -12.38
N GLU A 125 -11.70 4.42 -13.49
CA GLU A 125 -12.95 4.14 -14.18
C GLU A 125 -13.91 3.37 -13.27
N GLY A 126 -15.18 3.77 -13.27
CA GLY A 126 -16.20 3.19 -12.38
C GLY A 126 -16.13 3.59 -10.91
N LEU A 127 -15.06 4.26 -10.45
CA LEU A 127 -14.98 4.70 -9.05
C LEU A 127 -15.83 5.95 -8.76
N PRO A 128 -16.45 6.05 -7.57
CA PRO A 128 -17.20 7.22 -7.16
C PRO A 128 -16.37 8.51 -7.26
N LYS A 129 -17.01 9.62 -7.64
CA LYS A 129 -16.35 10.94 -7.78
C LYS A 129 -15.58 11.34 -6.51
N ALA A 130 -16.18 11.13 -5.33
CA ALA A 130 -15.55 11.43 -4.04
C ALA A 130 -14.22 10.69 -3.83
N VAL A 131 -14.13 9.41 -4.22
CA VAL A 131 -12.89 8.62 -4.11
C VAL A 131 -11.81 9.19 -5.02
N ARG A 132 -12.17 9.54 -6.26
CA ARG A 132 -11.26 10.14 -7.25
C ARG A 132 -10.73 11.49 -6.78
N GLU A 133 -11.59 12.32 -6.20
CA GLU A 133 -11.21 13.63 -5.64
C GLU A 133 -10.28 13.50 -4.43
N ILE A 134 -10.54 12.54 -3.54
CA ILE A 134 -9.64 12.24 -2.41
C ILE A 134 -8.27 11.80 -2.92
N ALA A 135 -8.24 10.91 -3.92
CA ALA A 135 -6.99 10.43 -4.49
C ALA A 135 -6.19 11.56 -5.17
N TRP A 136 -6.86 12.43 -5.93
CA TRP A 136 -6.23 13.60 -6.53
C TRP A 136 -5.68 14.57 -5.48
N LYS A 137 -6.48 14.90 -4.46
CA LYS A 137 -6.05 15.74 -3.33
C LYS A 137 -4.86 15.15 -2.59
N ALA A 138 -4.84 13.82 -2.39
CA ALA A 138 -3.71 13.13 -1.78
C ALA A 138 -2.46 13.24 -2.67
N GLN A 139 -2.61 13.04 -3.98
CA GLN A 139 -1.51 13.09 -4.93
C GLN A 139 -0.88 14.49 -5.02
N THR A 140 -1.69 15.54 -5.17
CA THR A 140 -1.18 16.92 -5.24
C THR A 140 -0.42 17.29 -3.96
N ARG A 141 -0.99 16.98 -2.79
CA ARG A 141 -0.34 17.20 -1.50
C ARG A 141 0.99 16.44 -1.36
N LEU A 142 1.03 15.17 -1.74
CA LEU A 142 2.21 14.31 -1.53
C LEU A 142 3.33 14.58 -2.54
N CYS A 143 3.01 15.11 -3.72
CA CYS A 143 3.97 15.47 -4.75
C CYS A 143 4.52 16.90 -4.61
N ALA A 144 3.83 17.79 -3.89
CA ALA A 144 4.18 19.20 -3.71
C ALA A 144 5.30 19.43 -2.66
N ARG A 145 6.38 18.65 -2.72
CA ARG A 145 7.54 18.84 -1.82
C ARG A 145 8.24 20.18 -2.04
#